data_AF-A0A920TAN7-F1
#
_entry.id   AF-A0A920TAN7-F1
#
_cell.length_a   1.000
_cell.length_b   1.000
_cell.length_c   1.000
_cell.angle_alpha   90.00
_cell.angle_beta   90.00
_cell.angle_gamma   90.00
#
_symmetry.space_group_name_H-M   'P 1'
#
loop_
_entity.id
_entity.type
_entity.pdbx_description
1 polymer ?
#
loop_
_entity_poly.entity_id
_entity_poly.type
_entity_poly.pdbx_seq_one_letter_code
_entity_poly.pdbx_strand_id
1 'polypeptide(L)'
;MLLSRSPGLPPRTDRSVPWRAVDLGRTVRQSGRVKVTLTGENGDDRRSFSFAATLADRSQDESHGFVEKLWALRRIGEIIDELDLNGTNQELVDELVRLSIAHGVMTPYTSFLADEDVNLAARDNINRARMTANRELSQASGQSGFAQRRIKGRLQNASSVPAGGFGGGGFAAGKPLATADRAVAGSRPGMVRPTVRNIGQKSFFLKERLWRDSTVTAEQEKRAIRITQYSRQYFDLAAAHRGTLAKYLAFNGTVLVNLDGKTYRIEPPASR
;
A
#
# COMPACT_ATOMS: atom_id res chain seq x y z
N MET A 1 42.76 6.50 -8.17
CA MET A 1 43.44 6.53 -6.87
C MET A 1 42.38 6.39 -5.79
N LEU A 2 42.35 5.24 -5.14
CA LEU A 2 41.39 4.84 -4.10
C LEU A 2 41.55 5.72 -2.85
N LEU A 3 40.43 6.14 -2.23
CA LEU A 3 40.40 6.51 -0.82
C LEU A 3 39.08 6.03 -0.20
N SER A 4 39.13 4.78 0.25
CA SER A 4 38.24 4.21 1.26
C SER A 4 38.46 4.94 2.59
N ARG A 5 37.41 5.51 3.17
CA ARG A 5 37.36 5.84 4.60
C ARG A 5 36.04 5.33 5.18
N SER A 6 36.14 4.20 5.86
CA SER A 6 35.10 3.67 6.75
C SER A 6 34.79 4.69 7.86
N PRO A 7 33.52 5.06 8.11
CA PRO A 7 33.14 5.72 9.34
C PRO A 7 33.10 4.67 10.46
N GLY A 8 33.82 4.93 11.55
CA GLY A 8 33.97 4.01 12.68
C GLY A 8 32.63 3.61 13.31
N LEU A 9 32.51 2.31 13.60
CA LEU A 9 31.45 1.75 14.43
C LEU A 9 31.52 2.35 15.85
N PRO A 10 30.38 2.70 16.49
CA PRO A 10 30.37 3.10 17.89
C PRO A 10 30.75 1.90 18.80
N PRO A 11 31.30 2.16 20.00
CA PRO A 11 31.77 1.11 20.90
C PRO A 11 30.61 0.19 21.35
N ARG A 12 30.87 -1.11 21.37
CA ARG A 12 29.96 -2.13 21.92
C ARG A 12 29.73 -1.86 23.41
N THR A 13 28.55 -1.37 23.77
CA THR A 13 28.03 -1.44 25.14
C THR A 13 27.10 -2.64 25.28
N ASP A 14 27.45 -3.49 26.23
CA ASP A 14 26.73 -4.71 26.65
C ASP A 14 25.40 -4.37 27.36
N ARG A 15 24.44 -5.31 27.27
CA ARG A 15 23.15 -5.44 28.00
C ARG A 15 22.02 -4.42 27.76
N SER A 16 21.15 -4.81 26.81
CA SER A 16 19.68 -4.83 26.90
C SER A 16 18.98 -3.78 27.78
N VAL A 17 18.76 -2.59 27.23
CA VAL A 17 17.63 -1.72 27.60
C VAL A 17 16.70 -1.69 26.39
N PRO A 18 15.41 -2.05 26.51
CA PRO A 18 14.50 -2.06 25.37
C PRO A 18 14.23 -0.62 24.93
N TRP A 19 14.88 -0.19 23.85
CA TRP A 19 14.58 1.05 23.17
C TRP A 19 13.14 1.01 22.64
N ARG A 20 12.28 1.94 23.08
CA ARG A 20 10.99 2.21 22.45
C ARG A 20 11.14 3.45 21.57
N ALA A 21 11.21 3.25 20.25
CA ALA A 21 11.13 4.35 19.29
C ALA A 21 9.65 4.58 18.94
N VAL A 22 9.15 5.78 19.20
CA VAL A 22 7.85 6.27 18.71
C VAL A 22 8.14 7.19 17.54
N ASP A 23 7.77 6.77 16.34
CA ASP A 23 8.06 7.51 15.10
C ASP A 23 6.84 8.36 14.71
N LEU A 24 6.88 9.66 15.05
CA LEU A 24 5.87 10.64 14.63
C LEU A 24 6.25 11.19 13.25
N GLY A 25 5.99 10.42 12.20
CA GLY A 25 6.34 10.80 10.83
C GLY A 25 5.31 11.78 10.22
N ARG A 26 5.72 13.04 9.98
CA ARG A 26 5.04 13.93 9.00
C ARG A 26 5.77 13.83 7.65
N THR A 27 5.04 13.64 6.56
CA THR A 27 5.59 13.66 5.20
C THR A 27 5.85 15.11 4.78
N VAL A 28 7.12 15.43 4.48
CA VAL A 28 7.52 16.75 3.98
C VAL A 28 7.62 16.67 2.46
N ARG A 29 6.83 17.48 1.74
CA ARG A 29 6.87 17.61 0.27
C ARG A 29 7.93 18.62 -0.20
N GLN A 30 9.09 18.66 0.46
CA GLN A 30 10.18 19.57 0.09
C GLN A 30 11.40 18.75 -0.28
N SER A 31 11.92 19.02 -1.47
CA SER A 31 13.24 18.56 -1.90
C SER A 31 14.33 19.52 -1.41
N GLY A 32 15.56 19.03 -1.40
CA GLY A 32 16.73 19.81 -0.98
C GLY A 32 17.28 19.37 0.38
N ARG A 33 18.16 20.21 0.91
CA ARG A 33 18.87 19.92 2.17
C ARG A 33 17.92 20.07 3.35
N VAL A 34 17.78 19.00 4.12
CA VAL A 34 16.99 18.95 5.35
C VAL A 34 17.87 18.55 6.53
N LYS A 35 17.53 19.02 7.72
CA LYS A 35 18.14 18.57 8.97
C LYS A 35 17.16 17.63 9.66
N VAL A 36 17.52 16.36 9.77
CA VAL A 36 16.74 15.35 10.49
C VAL A 36 17.26 15.30 11.92
N THR A 37 16.38 15.43 12.90
CA THR A 37 16.75 15.36 14.31
C THR A 37 16.01 14.21 14.98
N LEU A 38 16.76 13.20 15.41
CA LEU A 38 16.27 12.10 16.21
C LEU A 38 16.41 12.47 17.69
N THR A 39 15.31 12.47 18.43
CA THR A 39 15.33 12.69 19.88
C THR A 39 14.74 11.48 20.55
N GLY A 40 15.38 11.04 21.63
CA GLY A 40 14.93 9.91 22.43
C GLY A 40 15.39 10.04 23.88
N GLU A 41 14.89 9.16 24.72
CA GLU A 41 15.24 9.09 26.13
C GLU A 41 16.03 7.80 26.38
N ASN A 42 17.07 7.89 27.21
CA ASN A 42 17.82 6.74 27.69
C ASN A 42 17.86 6.79 29.21
N GLY A 43 16.89 6.15 29.87
CA GLY A 43 16.59 6.43 31.27
C GLY A 43 16.07 7.86 31.42
N ASP A 44 16.62 8.62 32.36
CA ASP A 44 16.25 10.02 32.59
C ASP A 44 16.96 11.00 31.63
N ASP A 45 17.93 10.53 30.83
CA ASP A 45 18.71 11.37 29.93
C ASP A 45 18.04 11.51 28.55
N ARG A 46 17.55 12.70 28.24
CA ARG A 46 17.10 13.05 26.89
C ARG A 46 18.29 13.29 25.96
N ARG A 47 18.42 12.48 24.91
CA ARG A 47 19.47 12.61 23.89
C ARG A 47 18.89 13.04 22.55
N SER A 48 19.62 13.87 21.82
CA SER A 48 19.24 14.33 20.49
C SER A 48 20.42 14.19 19.52
N PHE A 49 20.14 13.67 18.33
CA PHE A 49 21.10 13.48 17.25
C PHE A 49 20.57 14.14 15.99
N SER A 50 21.36 15.03 15.39
CA SER A 50 20.99 15.70 14.15
C SER A 50 21.87 15.25 12.99
N PHE A 51 21.24 14.98 11.85
CA PHE A 51 21.89 14.56 10.61
C PHE A 51 21.46 15.50 9.48
N ALA A 52 22.39 15.91 8.65
CA ALA A 52 22.06 16.56 7.38
C ALA A 52 21.69 15.47 6.36
N ALA A 53 20.54 15.61 5.72
CA ALA A 53 20.11 14.76 4.63
C ALA A 53 19.73 15.62 3.42
N THR A 54 19.74 15.04 2.23
CA THR A 54 19.24 15.69 1.02
C THR A 54 18.10 14.86 0.47
N LEU A 55 16.91 15.46 0.38
CA LEU A 55 15.74 14.83 -0.22
C LEU A 55 15.75 15.13 -1.72
N ALA A 56 15.77 14.08 -2.54
CA ALA A 56 15.64 14.22 -3.99
C ALA A 56 14.19 14.56 -4.38
N ASP A 57 13.99 15.28 -5.48
CA ASP A 57 12.66 15.55 -6.04
C ASP A 57 11.92 14.27 -6.42
N ARG A 58 12.64 13.26 -6.93
CA ARG A 58 12.14 11.93 -7.24
C ARG A 58 13.19 10.88 -6.92
N SER A 59 12.76 9.71 -6.48
CA SER A 59 13.64 8.55 -6.34
C SER A 59 14.14 8.12 -7.73
N GLN A 60 15.41 7.71 -7.81
CA GLN A 60 15.99 7.19 -9.05
C GLN A 60 15.52 5.77 -9.37
N ASP A 61 15.04 5.05 -8.35
CA ASP A 61 14.55 3.68 -8.47
C ASP A 61 13.44 3.37 -7.44
N GLU A 62 12.97 2.12 -7.46
CA GLU A 62 11.94 1.65 -6.55
C GLU A 62 12.47 1.09 -5.21
N SER A 63 13.79 1.10 -4.97
CA SER A 63 14.45 0.35 -3.90
C SER A 63 13.97 0.75 -2.50
N HIS A 64 13.53 2.00 -2.32
CA HIS A 64 13.01 2.53 -1.05
C HIS A 64 11.48 2.59 -0.97
N GLY A 65 10.77 2.03 -1.95
CA GLY A 65 9.30 2.06 -1.99
C GLY A 65 8.60 1.34 -0.84
N PHE A 66 9.31 0.40 -0.21
CA PHE A 66 8.80 -0.26 0.98
C PHE A 66 8.62 0.71 2.15
N VAL A 67 9.39 1.82 2.20
CA VAL A 67 9.30 2.81 3.29
C VAL A 67 7.96 3.53 3.23
N GLU A 68 7.54 3.98 2.05
CA GLU A 68 6.24 4.62 1.83
C GLU A 68 5.10 3.66 2.18
N LYS A 69 5.21 2.41 1.74
CA LYS A 69 4.22 1.37 2.07
C LYS A 69 4.18 1.09 3.57
N LEU A 70 5.33 1.01 4.24
CA LEU A 70 5.40 0.77 5.67
C LEU A 70 4.77 1.91 6.47
N TRP A 71 5.05 3.15 6.08
CA TRP A 71 4.38 4.33 6.64
C TRP A 71 2.87 4.25 6.44
N ALA A 72 2.41 3.94 5.23
CA ALA A 72 0.98 3.85 4.93
C ALA A 72 0.27 2.81 5.79
N LEU A 73 0.89 1.66 6.05
CA LEU A 73 0.32 0.64 6.93
C LEU A 73 0.14 1.14 8.36
N ARG A 74 1.18 1.75 8.92
CA ARG A 74 1.15 2.29 10.28
C ARG A 74 0.09 3.38 10.39
N ARG A 75 0.07 4.29 9.40
CA ARG A 75 -0.92 5.37 9.32
C ARG A 75 -2.35 4.84 9.21
N ILE A 76 -2.60 3.81 8.41
CA ILE A 76 -3.91 3.15 8.34
C ILE A 76 -4.27 2.55 9.71
N GLY A 77 -3.32 1.90 10.39
CA GLY A 77 -3.52 1.37 11.74
C GLY A 77 -3.88 2.44 12.77
N GLU A 78 -3.20 3.58 12.74
CA GLU A 78 -3.51 4.76 13.57
C GLU A 78 -4.90 5.31 13.27
N ILE A 79 -5.27 5.46 11.99
CA ILE A 79 -6.59 5.95 11.62
C ILE A 79 -7.69 5.02 12.14
N ILE A 80 -7.50 3.71 12.03
CA ILE A 80 -8.45 2.73 12.58
C ILE A 80 -8.54 2.89 14.10
N ASP A 81 -7.43 3.14 14.79
CA ASP A 81 -7.43 3.40 16.23
C ASP A 81 -8.24 4.63 16.62
N GLU A 82 -8.02 5.73 15.91
CA GLU A 82 -8.77 6.97 16.12
C GLU A 82 -10.26 6.78 15.84
N LEU A 83 -10.63 6.07 14.77
CA LEU A 83 -12.02 5.76 14.46
C LEU A 83 -12.68 4.87 15.53
N ASP A 84 -11.94 3.90 16.08
CA ASP A 84 -12.40 3.03 17.17
C ASP A 84 -12.62 3.81 18.49
N LEU A 85 -11.72 4.75 18.80
CA LEU A 85 -11.71 5.48 20.08
C LEU A 85 -12.65 6.70 20.09
N ASN A 86 -12.67 7.45 18.98
CA ASN A 86 -13.32 8.76 18.89
C ASN A 86 -14.56 8.75 17.97
N GLY A 87 -14.88 7.60 17.37
CA GLY A 87 -15.98 7.45 16.44
C GLY A 87 -15.67 7.97 15.04
N THR A 88 -16.67 7.89 14.14
CA THR A 88 -16.46 8.16 12.71
C THR A 88 -16.19 9.64 12.43
N ASN A 89 -15.00 9.94 11.91
CA ASN A 89 -14.62 11.24 11.36
C ASN A 89 -14.47 11.13 9.84
N GLN A 90 -15.11 12.04 9.10
CA GLN A 90 -15.07 12.05 7.63
C GLN A 90 -13.66 12.21 7.07
N GLU A 91 -12.83 13.09 7.65
CA GLU A 91 -11.48 13.33 7.18
C GLU A 91 -10.60 12.08 7.35
N LEU A 92 -10.78 11.38 8.47
CA LEU A 92 -10.09 10.13 8.76
C LEU A 92 -10.54 8.99 7.84
N VAL A 93 -11.85 8.86 7.57
CA VAL A 93 -12.34 7.87 6.61
C VAL A 93 -11.85 8.18 5.19
N ASP A 94 -11.82 9.44 4.80
CA ASP A 94 -11.35 9.85 3.48
C ASP A 94 -9.83 9.58 3.33
N GLU A 95 -9.05 9.83 4.39
CA GLU A 95 -7.63 9.48 4.44
C GLU A 95 -7.42 7.96 4.39
N LEU A 96 -8.19 7.18 5.15
CA LEU A 96 -8.16 5.72 5.15
C LEU A 96 -8.39 5.17 3.75
N VAL A 97 -9.46 5.60 3.08
CA VAL A 97 -9.79 5.17 1.71
C VAL A 97 -8.69 5.53 0.74
N ARG A 98 -8.18 6.76 0.80
CA ARG A 98 -7.11 7.23 -0.07
C ARG A 98 -5.85 6.39 0.08
N LEU A 99 -5.41 6.12 1.31
CA LEU A 99 -4.22 5.30 1.58
C LEU A 99 -4.43 3.83 1.19
N SER A 100 -5.60 3.27 1.48
CA SER A 100 -5.96 1.91 1.07
C SER A 100 -5.96 1.72 -0.45
N ILE A 101 -6.44 2.69 -1.21
CA ILE A 101 -6.39 2.65 -2.68
C ILE A 101 -4.95 2.81 -3.17
N ALA A 102 -4.24 3.84 -2.70
CA ALA A 102 -2.89 4.17 -3.18
C ALA A 102 -1.87 3.06 -2.90
N HIS A 103 -1.99 2.38 -1.76
CA HIS A 103 -1.06 1.33 -1.34
C HIS A 103 -1.66 -0.07 -1.38
N GLY A 104 -2.87 -0.21 -1.93
CA GLY A 104 -3.53 -1.50 -2.13
C GLY A 104 -3.82 -2.25 -0.86
N VAL A 105 -4.00 -1.55 0.27
CA VAL A 105 -4.18 -2.10 1.62
C VAL A 105 -5.66 -2.36 1.89
N MET A 106 -6.04 -3.64 1.93
CA MET A 106 -7.41 -4.02 2.27
C MET A 106 -7.60 -4.07 3.79
N THR A 107 -8.63 -3.39 4.25
CA THR A 107 -9.14 -3.43 5.62
C THR A 107 -10.63 -3.79 5.59
N PRO A 108 -11.26 -4.18 6.71
CA PRO A 108 -12.71 -4.37 6.78
C PRO A 108 -13.49 -3.14 6.23
N TYR A 109 -12.95 -1.94 6.45
CA TYR A 109 -13.49 -0.64 6.01
C TYR A 109 -13.44 -0.42 4.50
N THR A 110 -12.51 -1.09 3.82
CA THR A 110 -12.26 -0.93 2.39
C THR A 110 -12.54 -2.21 1.62
N SER A 111 -13.43 -3.06 2.15
CA SER A 111 -13.85 -4.32 1.54
C SER A 111 -14.45 -4.15 0.14
N PHE A 112 -15.06 -2.99 -0.15
CA PHE A 112 -15.55 -2.64 -1.49
C PHE A 112 -14.45 -2.63 -2.56
N LEU A 113 -13.17 -2.48 -2.18
CA LEU A 113 -12.06 -2.57 -3.12
C LEU A 113 -11.94 -3.96 -3.75
N ALA A 114 -12.47 -4.98 -3.09
CA ALA A 114 -12.48 -6.35 -3.59
C ALA A 114 -13.56 -6.61 -4.65
N ASP A 115 -14.56 -5.75 -4.77
CA ASP A 115 -15.69 -5.87 -5.70
C ASP A 115 -15.29 -5.39 -7.11
N GLU A 116 -15.41 -6.25 -8.12
CA GLU A 116 -14.98 -5.95 -9.50
C GLU A 116 -15.86 -4.89 -10.19
N ASP A 117 -17.09 -4.66 -9.71
CA ASP A 117 -18.07 -3.76 -10.35
C ASP A 117 -17.94 -2.31 -9.85
N VAL A 118 -16.99 -2.05 -8.94
CA VAL A 118 -16.80 -0.73 -8.35
C VAL A 118 -15.80 0.11 -9.13
N ASN A 119 -16.26 1.24 -9.69
CA ASN A 119 -15.35 2.24 -10.24
C ASN A 119 -14.51 2.90 -9.13
N LEU A 120 -13.19 2.66 -9.12
CA LEU A 120 -12.26 3.18 -8.11
C LEU A 120 -12.22 4.71 -8.01
N ALA A 121 -12.47 5.41 -9.12
CA ALA A 121 -12.47 6.87 -9.17
C ALA A 121 -13.82 7.49 -8.76
N ALA A 122 -14.85 6.68 -8.50
CA ALA A 122 -16.16 7.18 -8.10
C ALA A 122 -16.10 7.79 -6.70
N ARG A 123 -16.64 9.02 -6.57
CA ARG A 123 -16.85 9.67 -5.27
C ARG A 123 -17.68 8.81 -4.31
N ASP A 124 -18.56 7.98 -4.86
CA ASP A 124 -19.40 7.04 -4.10
C ASP A 124 -18.60 6.01 -3.30
N ASN A 125 -17.35 5.74 -3.65
CA ASN A 125 -16.50 4.84 -2.86
C ASN A 125 -16.25 5.35 -1.45
N ILE A 126 -16.15 6.67 -1.30
CA ILE A 126 -16.02 7.30 0.02
C ILE A 126 -17.31 7.06 0.82
N ASN A 127 -18.48 7.24 0.20
CA ASN A 127 -19.77 6.98 0.87
C ASN A 127 -19.93 5.51 1.25
N ARG A 128 -19.52 4.58 0.37
CA ARG A 128 -19.51 3.13 0.66
C ARG A 128 -18.57 2.81 1.81
N ALA A 129 -17.35 3.35 1.81
CA ALA A 129 -16.38 3.18 2.88
C ALA A 129 -16.91 3.71 4.21
N ARG A 130 -17.58 4.88 4.21
CA ARG A 130 -18.22 5.45 5.40
C ARG A 130 -19.31 4.54 5.95
N MET A 131 -20.19 4.02 5.10
CA MET A 131 -21.24 3.08 5.52
C MET A 131 -20.66 1.80 6.09
N THR A 132 -19.64 1.23 5.43
CA THR A 132 -18.93 0.05 5.93
C THR A 132 -18.22 0.36 7.24
N ALA A 133 -17.58 1.52 7.39
CA ALA A 133 -16.92 1.92 8.62
C ALA A 133 -17.87 2.08 9.79
N ASN A 134 -19.00 2.75 9.59
CA ASN A 134 -20.02 2.84 10.64
C ASN A 134 -20.52 1.45 11.07
N ARG A 135 -20.68 0.52 10.11
CA ARG A 135 -21.10 -0.85 10.41
C ARG A 135 -20.01 -1.63 11.15
N GLU A 136 -18.77 -1.60 10.66
CA GLU A 136 -17.66 -2.36 11.24
C GLU A 136 -17.26 -1.81 12.62
N LEU A 137 -17.23 -0.49 12.82
CA LEU A 137 -16.97 0.17 14.11
C LEU A 137 -18.01 -0.20 15.17
N SER A 138 -19.27 -0.45 14.77
CA SER A 138 -20.31 -0.89 15.70
C SER A 138 -20.09 -2.33 16.21
N GLN A 139 -19.19 -3.10 15.58
CA GLN A 139 -18.88 -4.49 15.95
C GLN A 139 -17.69 -4.58 16.91
N ALA A 140 -17.88 -4.14 18.16
CA ALA A 140 -16.82 -4.15 19.18
C ALA A 140 -16.57 -5.53 19.84
N SER A 141 -17.43 -6.53 19.62
CA SER A 141 -17.41 -7.83 20.30
C SER A 141 -17.55 -9.01 19.33
N GLY A 142 -17.30 -10.23 19.84
CA GLY A 142 -17.34 -11.44 19.02
C GLY A 142 -16.16 -11.58 18.05
N GLN A 143 -16.24 -12.56 17.17
CA GLN A 143 -15.15 -12.93 16.25
C GLN A 143 -14.70 -11.75 15.37
N SER A 144 -15.63 -10.90 14.93
CA SER A 144 -15.32 -9.72 14.11
C SER A 144 -14.52 -8.67 14.89
N GLY A 145 -14.95 -8.30 16.09
CA GLY A 145 -14.22 -7.33 16.93
C GLY A 145 -12.80 -7.80 17.30
N PHE A 146 -12.59 -9.10 17.58
CA PHE A 146 -11.24 -9.63 17.82
C PHE A 146 -10.35 -9.59 16.57
N ALA A 147 -10.91 -9.90 15.40
CA ALA A 147 -10.17 -9.85 14.15
C ALA A 147 -9.79 -8.42 13.76
N GLN A 148 -10.70 -7.46 13.93
CA GLN A 148 -10.43 -6.04 13.70
C GLN A 148 -9.26 -5.55 14.57
N ARG A 149 -9.28 -5.83 15.89
CA ARG A 149 -8.17 -5.49 16.81
C ARG A 149 -6.84 -6.13 16.39
N ARG A 150 -6.86 -7.39 15.95
CA ARG A 150 -5.66 -8.10 15.48
C ARG A 150 -5.11 -7.52 14.17
N ILE A 151 -5.97 -7.07 13.26
CA ILE A 151 -5.55 -6.41 12.01
C ILE A 151 -4.96 -5.05 12.33
N LYS A 152 -5.66 -4.23 13.11
CA LYS A 152 -5.20 -2.92 13.60
C LYS A 152 -3.83 -3.00 14.26
N GLY A 153 -3.65 -3.89 15.23
CA GLY A 153 -2.37 -4.06 15.92
C GLY A 153 -1.23 -4.47 14.99
N ARG A 154 -1.50 -5.30 13.97
CA ARG A 154 -0.50 -5.66 12.94
C ARG A 154 -0.14 -4.48 12.03
N LEU A 155 -1.09 -3.61 11.71
CA LEU A 155 -0.87 -2.42 10.89
C LEU A 155 -0.03 -1.37 11.65
N GLN A 156 -0.42 -1.05 12.89
CA GLN A 156 0.29 -0.10 13.75
C GLN A 156 1.73 -0.54 14.02
N ASN A 157 1.95 -1.83 14.26
CA ASN A 157 3.27 -2.39 14.58
C ASN A 157 3.98 -2.99 13.36
N ALA A 158 3.57 -2.64 12.14
CA ALA A 158 4.20 -3.17 10.93
C ALA A 158 5.70 -2.81 10.92
N SER A 159 6.58 -3.81 10.82
CA SER A 159 8.04 -3.65 10.72
C SER A 159 8.57 -4.01 9.33
N SER A 160 7.75 -4.64 8.49
CA SER A 160 8.07 -4.98 7.11
C SER A 160 6.81 -4.96 6.23
N VAL A 161 7.01 -4.89 4.91
CA VAL A 161 5.95 -5.02 3.92
C VAL A 161 5.77 -6.50 3.56
N PRO A 162 4.58 -7.10 3.76
CA PRO A 162 4.37 -8.53 3.48
C PRO A 162 4.57 -8.91 2.01
N ALA A 163 5.31 -9.99 1.76
CA ALA A 163 5.67 -10.47 0.42
C ALA A 163 4.47 -10.88 -0.47
N GLY A 164 3.33 -11.24 0.13
CA GLY A 164 2.09 -11.59 -0.59
C GLY A 164 1.20 -10.40 -0.97
N GLY A 165 1.61 -9.18 -0.62
CA GLY A 165 0.80 -7.99 -0.81
C GLY A 165 -0.41 -7.91 0.13
N PHE A 166 -0.98 -6.72 0.22
CA PHE A 166 -2.05 -6.39 1.17
C PHE A 166 -3.46 -6.81 0.69
N GLY A 167 -3.56 -7.31 -0.55
CA GLY A 167 -4.79 -7.73 -1.23
C GLY A 167 -5.07 -9.23 -1.21
N GLY A 168 -4.07 -10.05 -0.86
CA GLY A 168 -4.13 -11.51 -0.91
C GLY A 168 -3.75 -12.11 0.43
N GLY A 169 -4.71 -12.28 1.34
CA GLY A 169 -4.59 -13.15 2.51
C GLY A 169 -3.55 -12.79 3.59
N GLY A 170 -2.58 -11.92 3.33
CA GLY A 170 -1.44 -11.64 4.21
C GLY A 170 -1.80 -10.98 5.55
N PHE A 171 -2.85 -10.16 5.56
CA PHE A 171 -3.44 -9.60 6.80
C PHE A 171 -4.56 -10.49 7.33
N ALA A 172 -5.09 -11.39 6.50
CA ALA A 172 -6.04 -12.44 6.87
C ALA A 172 -5.35 -13.74 7.33
N ALA A 173 -4.05 -13.66 7.71
CA ALA A 173 -3.31 -14.77 8.31
C ALA A 173 -3.84 -15.08 9.72
N GLY A 174 -5.00 -15.71 9.74
CA GLY A 174 -5.76 -16.13 10.89
C GLY A 174 -7.19 -16.41 10.48
N LYS A 175 -7.39 -17.38 9.56
CA LYS A 175 -8.64 -17.71 8.84
C LYS A 175 -9.28 -16.48 8.15
N PRO A 176 -9.93 -16.64 6.99
CA PRO A 176 -10.74 -15.55 6.46
C PRO A 176 -11.68 -15.10 7.57
N LEU A 177 -11.70 -13.80 7.82
CA LEU A 177 -12.73 -13.19 8.65
C LEU A 177 -14.05 -13.63 8.01
N ALA A 178 -14.88 -14.35 8.76
CA ALA A 178 -16.24 -14.71 8.38
C ALA A 178 -17.15 -13.47 8.39
N THR A 179 -16.70 -12.38 7.75
CA THR A 179 -17.49 -11.23 7.33
C THR A 179 -17.31 -10.90 5.84
N ALA A 180 -16.65 -11.79 5.07
CA ALA A 180 -16.77 -11.84 3.61
C ALA A 180 -17.78 -12.90 3.12
N ASP A 181 -18.57 -13.50 4.02
CA ASP A 181 -19.57 -14.54 3.67
C ASP A 181 -20.88 -14.01 3.07
N ARG A 182 -20.93 -12.77 2.57
CA ARG A 182 -22.14 -12.26 1.90
C ARG A 182 -21.97 -11.38 0.65
N ALA A 183 -20.79 -11.34 0.04
CA ALA A 183 -20.62 -10.70 -1.27
C ALA A 183 -20.37 -11.68 -2.43
N VAL A 184 -20.35 -13.00 -2.20
CA VAL A 184 -20.35 -13.99 -3.28
C VAL A 184 -21.29 -15.13 -2.91
N ALA A 185 -22.59 -14.89 -3.06
CA ALA A 185 -23.57 -15.97 -3.12
C ALA A 185 -23.27 -16.81 -4.37
N GLY A 186 -22.46 -17.87 -4.23
CA GLY A 186 -22.25 -18.87 -5.27
C GLY A 186 -20.85 -19.45 -5.46
N SER A 187 -19.80 -18.95 -4.78
CA SER A 187 -18.44 -19.49 -4.99
C SER A 187 -18.05 -20.55 -3.97
N ARG A 188 -17.75 -21.76 -4.46
CA ARG A 188 -17.19 -22.88 -3.69
C ARG A 188 -15.92 -22.46 -2.94
N PRO A 189 -15.64 -23.03 -1.75
CA PRO A 189 -14.38 -22.81 -1.05
C PRO A 189 -13.25 -23.46 -1.88
N GLY A 190 -12.40 -22.65 -2.50
CA GLY A 190 -11.26 -23.18 -3.27
C GLY A 190 -10.61 -22.24 -4.29
N MET A 191 -11.21 -21.11 -4.67
CA MET A 191 -10.53 -20.19 -5.60
C MET A 191 -11.04 -18.76 -5.49
N VAL A 192 -10.75 -18.08 -4.37
CA VAL A 192 -10.89 -16.62 -4.33
C VAL A 192 -9.78 -16.03 -5.20
N ARG A 193 -10.11 -15.61 -6.42
CA ARG A 193 -9.17 -14.88 -7.26
C ARG A 193 -8.85 -13.56 -6.55
N PRO A 194 -7.58 -13.24 -6.26
CA PRO A 194 -7.27 -11.96 -5.64
C PRO A 194 -7.66 -10.86 -6.61
N THR A 195 -8.52 -9.94 -6.17
CA THR A 195 -8.98 -8.75 -6.91
C THR A 195 -8.13 -7.52 -6.60
N VAL A 196 -7.20 -7.63 -5.64
CA VAL A 196 -6.19 -6.61 -5.34
C VAL A 196 -4.81 -7.26 -5.36
N ARG A 197 -3.85 -6.65 -6.04
CA ARG A 197 -2.46 -7.13 -6.13
C ARG A 197 -1.50 -5.98 -5.94
N ASN A 198 -0.45 -6.24 -5.16
CA ASN A 198 0.64 -5.31 -5.00
C ASN A 198 1.86 -5.89 -5.69
N ILE A 199 2.38 -5.18 -6.68
CA ILE A 199 3.58 -5.55 -7.43
C ILE A 199 4.52 -4.35 -7.29
N GLY A 200 5.80 -4.58 -7.01
CA GLY A 200 6.76 -3.48 -6.80
C GLY A 200 6.21 -2.39 -5.88
N GLN A 201 6.19 -1.14 -6.34
CA GLN A 201 5.55 -0.02 -5.65
C GLN A 201 4.06 0.17 -5.95
N LYS A 202 3.55 -0.44 -7.02
CA LYS A 202 2.19 -0.20 -7.50
C LYS A 202 1.15 -1.12 -6.87
N SER A 203 -0.07 -0.62 -6.85
CA SER A 203 -1.25 -1.32 -6.39
C SER A 203 -2.22 -1.45 -7.55
N PHE A 204 -2.63 -2.68 -7.84
CA PHE A 204 -3.50 -3.05 -8.94
C PHE A 204 -4.80 -3.60 -8.41
N PHE A 205 -5.89 -3.21 -9.05
CA PHE A 205 -7.25 -3.64 -8.73
C PHE A 205 -7.89 -4.24 -9.97
N LEU A 206 -8.48 -5.41 -9.83
CA LEU A 206 -9.25 -6.05 -10.89
C LEU A 206 -10.64 -5.42 -10.91
N LYS A 207 -10.96 -4.70 -11.99
CA LYS A 207 -12.26 -4.06 -12.24
C LYS A 207 -12.72 -4.41 -13.64
N GLU A 208 -13.95 -4.86 -13.82
CA GLU A 208 -14.48 -5.21 -15.16
C GLU A 208 -13.54 -6.18 -15.94
N ARG A 209 -12.92 -7.16 -15.24
CA ARG A 209 -11.91 -8.09 -15.79
C ARG A 209 -10.61 -7.44 -16.30
N LEU A 210 -10.39 -6.16 -15.99
CA LEU A 210 -9.21 -5.36 -16.31
C LEU A 210 -8.41 -5.06 -15.03
N TRP A 211 -7.11 -5.34 -15.05
CA TRP A 211 -6.23 -4.91 -13.95
C TRP A 211 -5.91 -3.43 -14.10
N ARG A 212 -6.20 -2.63 -13.07
CA ARG A 212 -6.00 -1.17 -13.09
C ARG A 212 -5.04 -0.76 -11.99
N ASP A 213 -3.95 -0.09 -12.38
CA ASP A 213 -3.09 0.65 -11.45
C ASP A 213 -3.91 1.76 -10.75
N SER A 214 -3.82 1.81 -9.43
CA SER A 214 -4.46 2.80 -8.54
C SER A 214 -4.29 4.26 -8.98
N THR A 215 -3.22 4.57 -9.71
CA THR A 215 -2.89 5.93 -10.15
C THR A 215 -3.52 6.32 -11.49
N VAL A 216 -4.14 5.38 -12.21
CA VAL A 216 -4.76 5.62 -13.52
C VAL A 216 -6.11 6.32 -13.36
N THR A 217 -6.23 7.52 -13.92
CA THR A 217 -7.51 8.24 -13.97
C THR A 217 -8.37 7.81 -15.17
N ALA A 218 -9.66 8.15 -15.15
CA ALA A 218 -10.57 7.88 -16.26
C ALA A 218 -10.15 8.61 -17.55
N GLU A 219 -9.58 9.80 -17.44
CA GLU A 219 -9.08 10.60 -18.57
C GLU A 219 -7.81 9.98 -19.17
N GLN A 220 -6.92 9.50 -18.30
CA GLN A 220 -5.70 8.80 -18.68
C GLN A 220 -6.00 7.49 -19.41
N GLU A 221 -6.96 6.72 -18.91
CA GLU A 221 -7.42 5.49 -19.56
C GLU A 221 -7.92 5.73 -20.98
N LYS A 222 -8.71 6.78 -21.20
CA LYS A 222 -9.21 7.13 -22.55
C LYS A 222 -8.10 7.44 -23.54
N ARG A 223 -6.95 7.92 -23.05
CA ARG A 223 -5.78 8.29 -23.84
C ARG A 223 -4.67 7.24 -23.78
N ALA A 224 -4.94 6.05 -23.24
CA ALA A 224 -3.94 5.03 -23.01
C ALA A 224 -3.36 4.50 -24.32
N ILE A 225 -2.03 4.36 -24.36
CA ILE A 225 -1.30 3.76 -25.47
C ILE A 225 -1.54 2.26 -25.44
N ARG A 226 -2.14 1.72 -26.50
CA ARG A 226 -2.45 0.29 -26.60
C ARG A 226 -1.22 -0.50 -27.03
N ILE A 227 -0.93 -1.58 -26.32
CA ILE A 227 0.19 -2.49 -26.60
C ILE A 227 -0.32 -3.93 -26.52
N THR A 228 -0.05 -4.72 -27.54
CA THR A 228 -0.34 -6.17 -27.50
C THR A 228 0.78 -6.89 -26.74
N GLN A 229 0.41 -7.79 -25.82
CA GLN A 229 1.35 -8.65 -25.11
C GLN A 229 2.20 -9.46 -26.09
N TYR A 230 3.47 -9.64 -25.74
CA TYR A 230 4.47 -10.37 -26.54
C TYR A 230 4.75 -9.76 -27.94
N SER A 231 4.26 -8.55 -28.22
CA SER A 231 4.65 -7.81 -29.42
C SER A 231 6.05 -7.21 -29.28
N ARG A 232 6.62 -6.74 -30.40
CA ARG A 232 7.89 -5.99 -30.37
C ARG A 232 7.80 -4.75 -29.47
N GLN A 233 6.71 -3.99 -29.55
CA GLN A 233 6.48 -2.81 -28.72
C GLN A 233 6.43 -3.15 -27.21
N TYR A 234 5.91 -4.34 -26.86
CA TYR A 234 5.90 -4.82 -25.48
C TYR A 234 7.33 -5.07 -24.96
N PHE A 235 8.19 -5.71 -25.76
CA PHE A 235 9.59 -5.94 -25.38
C PHE A 235 10.42 -4.66 -25.37
N ASP A 236 10.19 -3.75 -26.33
CA ASP A 236 10.82 -2.42 -26.36
C ASP A 236 10.45 -1.62 -25.10
N LEU A 237 9.18 -1.68 -24.68
CA LEU A 237 8.73 -1.07 -23.42
C LEU A 237 9.43 -1.68 -22.21
N ALA A 238 9.52 -3.01 -22.14
CA ALA A 238 10.19 -3.70 -21.03
C ALA A 238 11.68 -3.34 -20.94
N ALA A 239 12.37 -3.26 -22.09
CA ALA A 239 13.78 -2.91 -22.20
C ALA A 239 14.04 -1.45 -21.81
N ALA A 240 13.19 -0.52 -22.25
CA ALA A 240 13.33 0.92 -21.96
C ALA A 240 13.30 1.23 -20.45
N HIS A 241 12.62 0.40 -19.66
CA HIS A 241 12.40 0.63 -18.23
C HIS A 241 13.26 -0.26 -17.31
N ARG A 242 14.43 -0.70 -17.80
CA ARG A 242 15.51 -1.39 -17.04
C ARG A 242 15.04 -2.59 -16.22
N GLY A 243 14.00 -3.30 -16.64
CA GLY A 243 13.52 -4.53 -16.00
C GLY A 243 12.75 -4.37 -14.68
N THR A 244 12.90 -3.26 -13.94
CA THR A 244 12.13 -3.01 -12.70
C THR A 244 10.64 -2.92 -12.98
N LEU A 245 10.28 -2.24 -14.06
CA LEU A 245 8.89 -2.07 -14.49
C LEU A 245 8.36 -3.23 -15.35
N ALA A 246 9.23 -4.15 -15.78
CA ALA A 246 8.81 -5.37 -16.47
C ALA A 246 7.98 -6.30 -15.57
N LYS A 247 8.13 -6.19 -14.24
CA LYS A 247 7.31 -6.90 -13.24
C LYS A 247 5.82 -6.61 -13.39
N TYR A 248 5.47 -5.42 -13.87
CA TYR A 248 4.08 -4.99 -14.09
C TYR A 248 3.48 -5.53 -15.38
N LEU A 249 4.30 -6.09 -16.26
CA LEU A 249 3.88 -6.62 -17.55
C LEU A 249 3.45 -8.11 -17.47
N ALA A 250 3.63 -8.76 -16.32
CA ALA A 250 3.39 -10.19 -16.11
C ALA A 250 1.92 -10.60 -15.91
N PHE A 251 0.96 -9.71 -16.16
CA PHE A 251 -0.46 -10.05 -16.05
C PHE A 251 -0.90 -10.92 -17.24
N ASN A 252 -1.61 -12.01 -16.98
CA ASN A 252 -2.17 -12.87 -18.03
C ASN A 252 -3.42 -12.28 -18.73
N GLY A 253 -3.85 -11.08 -18.34
CA GLY A 253 -5.02 -10.40 -18.89
C GLY A 253 -4.73 -8.93 -19.13
N THR A 254 -5.76 -8.17 -19.52
CA THR A 254 -5.59 -6.75 -19.80
C THR A 254 -5.15 -5.99 -18.55
N VAL A 255 -4.17 -5.11 -18.70
CA VAL A 255 -3.69 -4.22 -17.63
C VAL A 255 -3.59 -2.77 -18.10
N LEU A 256 -4.08 -1.85 -17.27
CA LEU A 256 -3.83 -0.41 -17.34
C LEU A 256 -2.79 -0.02 -16.31
N VAL A 257 -1.71 0.59 -16.77
CA VAL A 257 -0.59 0.99 -15.91
C VAL A 257 -0.02 2.34 -16.31
N ASN A 258 0.31 3.17 -15.32
CA ASN A 258 1.04 4.41 -15.52
C ASN A 258 2.55 4.15 -15.39
N LEU A 259 3.32 4.46 -16.43
CA LEU A 259 4.77 4.31 -16.48
C LEU A 259 5.37 5.62 -17.04
N ASP A 260 6.30 6.22 -16.30
CA ASP A 260 7.03 7.45 -16.70
C ASP A 260 6.12 8.58 -17.22
N GLY A 261 4.98 8.79 -16.56
CA GLY A 261 4.00 9.83 -16.90
C GLY A 261 3.10 9.51 -18.09
N LYS A 262 3.19 8.31 -18.66
CA LYS A 262 2.32 7.81 -19.73
C LYS A 262 1.46 6.66 -19.23
N THR A 263 0.27 6.53 -19.81
CA THR A 263 -0.66 5.44 -19.51
C THR A 263 -0.64 4.41 -20.62
N TYR A 264 -0.47 3.16 -20.27
CA TYR A 264 -0.43 2.04 -21.19
C TYR A 264 -1.58 1.08 -20.92
N ARG A 265 -2.24 0.63 -21.99
CA ARG A 265 -3.23 -0.44 -21.98
C ARG A 265 -2.63 -1.64 -22.68
N ILE A 266 -2.21 -2.62 -21.88
CA ILE A 266 -1.55 -3.82 -22.39
C ILE A 266 -2.59 -4.93 -22.45
N GLU A 267 -2.83 -5.45 -23.66
CA GLU A 267 -3.88 -6.42 -23.95
C GLU A 267 -3.28 -7.76 -24.36
N PRO A 268 -3.88 -8.90 -23.98
CA PRO A 268 -3.47 -10.20 -24.48
C PRO A 268 -3.58 -10.23 -26.03
N PRO A 269 -2.79 -11.08 -26.71
CA PRO A 269 -2.96 -11.27 -28.14
C PRO A 269 -4.39 -11.73 -28.45
N ALA A 270 -4.93 -11.34 -29.59
CA ALA A 270 -6.23 -11.81 -30.05
C ALA A 270 -6.21 -13.35 -30.05
N SER A 271 -7.22 -13.95 -29.42
CA SER A 271 -7.44 -15.39 -29.49
C SER A 271 -7.59 -15.80 -30.95
N ARG A 272 -6.66 -16.64 -31.43
CA ARG A 272 -6.75 -17.30 -32.73
C ARG A 272 -7.83 -18.38 -32.70
#